data_AF-A0A960UCP8-F1
#
_entry.id   AF-A0A960UCP8-F1
#
_cell.length_a   1.000
_cell.length_b   1.000
_cell.length_c   1.000
_cell.angle_alpha   90.00
_cell.angle_beta   90.00
_cell.angle_gamma   90.00
#
_symmetry.space_group_name_H-M   'P 1'
#
loop_
_entity.id
_entity.type
_entity.pdbx_description
1 polymer ?
#
loop_
_entity_poly.entity_id
_entity_poly.type
_entity_poly.pdbx_seq_one_letter_code
_entity_poly.pdbx_strand_id
1 'polypeptide(L)'
;MSPLRVFYDGGCPRCAALAARERERGGDVHWLDLTRSAAELSAAGIDPGAALERLHAVDETGRVTHGAAALATAWERIPGRRWLAPLLRLPLLRGLAERAYDLVARRRRRA
;
A
#
# COMPACT_ATOMS: atom_id res chain seq x y z
N MET A 1 6.13 19.86 -7.02
CA MET A 1 6.06 18.40 -6.81
C MET A 1 4.67 17.97 -7.18
N SER A 2 4.53 16.96 -8.03
CA SER A 2 3.21 16.44 -8.40
C SER A 2 2.76 15.46 -7.33
N PRO A 3 1.47 15.51 -6.93
CA PRO A 3 0.97 14.66 -5.86
C PRO A 3 1.01 13.18 -6.25
N LEU A 4 1.35 12.32 -5.27
CA LEU A 4 1.27 10.88 -5.43
C LEU A 4 -0.19 10.48 -5.59
N ARG A 5 -0.54 9.81 -6.68
CA ARG A 5 -1.91 9.32 -6.90
C ARG A 5 -2.04 7.93 -6.33
N VAL A 6 -3.07 7.66 -5.53
CA VAL A 6 -3.34 6.35 -4.93
C VAL A 6 -4.74 5.91 -5.32
N PHE A 7 -4.82 4.87 -6.12
CA PHE A 7 -6.06 4.24 -6.55
C PHE A 7 -6.49 3.16 -5.56
N TYR A 8 -7.75 3.22 -5.17
CA TYR A 8 -8.39 2.24 -4.27
C TYR A 8 -9.76 1.84 -4.80
N ASP A 9 -10.23 0.66 -4.39
CA ASP A 9 -11.58 0.18 -4.70
C ASP A 9 -12.62 0.81 -3.76
N GLY A 10 -13.49 1.66 -4.32
CA GLY A 10 -14.64 2.22 -3.61
C GLY A 10 -15.70 1.18 -3.21
N GLY A 11 -15.76 0.03 -3.89
CA GLY A 11 -16.63 -1.09 -3.56
C GLY A 11 -16.18 -1.88 -2.33
N CYS A 12 -14.92 -1.75 -1.91
CA CYS A 12 -14.37 -2.40 -0.72
C CYS A 12 -14.45 -1.46 0.51
N PRO A 13 -15.31 -1.74 1.51
CA PRO A 13 -15.53 -0.84 2.66
C PRO A 13 -14.25 -0.55 3.46
N ARG A 14 -13.34 -1.53 3.53
CA ARG A 14 -12.07 -1.40 4.25
C ARG A 14 -11.09 -0.48 3.51
N CYS A 15 -11.03 -0.58 2.18
CA CYS A 15 -10.19 0.28 1.34
C CYS A 15 -10.70 1.71 1.35
N ALA A 16 -12.03 1.90 1.22
CA ALA A 16 -12.66 3.20 1.30
C ALA A 16 -12.45 3.88 2.67
N ALA A 17 -12.65 3.14 3.77
CA ALA A 17 -12.42 3.66 5.12
C ALA A 17 -10.94 4.03 5.37
N LEU A 18 -10.00 3.24 4.85
CA LEU A 18 -8.58 3.55 4.89
C LEU A 18 -8.30 4.87 4.14
N ALA A 19 -8.73 4.97 2.89
CA ALA A 19 -8.53 6.15 2.06
C ALA A 19 -9.13 7.41 2.70
N ALA A 20 -10.34 7.34 3.26
CA ALA A 20 -10.97 8.44 3.98
C ALA A 20 -10.12 8.89 5.19
N ARG A 21 -9.72 7.94 6.04
CA ARG A 21 -8.88 8.20 7.22
C ARG A 21 -7.51 8.77 6.86
N GLU A 22 -6.92 8.33 5.75
CA GLU A 22 -5.65 8.88 5.27
C GLU A 22 -5.81 10.28 4.68
N ARG A 23 -6.90 10.53 3.97
CA ARG A 23 -7.20 11.83 3.37
C ARG A 23 -7.34 12.93 4.42
N GLU A 24 -7.96 12.63 5.56
CA GLU A 24 -8.07 13.55 6.72
C GLU A 24 -6.71 13.95 7.30
N ARG A 25 -5.67 13.14 7.10
CA ARG A 25 -4.31 13.42 7.60
C ARG A 25 -3.53 14.36 6.67
N GLY A 26 -4.07 14.64 5.48
CA GLY A 26 -3.41 15.44 4.45
C GLY A 26 -2.15 14.76 3.90
N GLY A 27 -1.21 15.58 3.45
CA GLY A 27 -0.03 15.13 2.72
C GLY A 27 -0.20 15.24 1.21
N ASP A 28 0.89 15.02 0.49
CA ASP A 28 0.95 15.14 -0.97
C ASP A 28 0.49 13.84 -1.65
N VAL A 29 -0.74 13.41 -1.29
CA VAL A 29 -1.35 12.14 -1.73
C VAL A 29 -2.80 12.36 -2.18
N HIS A 30 -3.06 12.05 -3.44
CA HIS A 30 -4.39 12.09 -4.06
C HIS A 30 -5.01 10.70 -4.09
N TRP A 31 -5.92 10.44 -3.16
CA TRP A 31 -6.72 9.21 -3.13
C TRP A 31 -7.84 9.28 -4.16
N LEU A 32 -7.83 8.35 -5.11
CA LEU A 32 -8.74 8.25 -6.25
C LEU A 32 -9.49 6.92 -6.20
N ASP A 33 -10.81 6.98 -6.36
CA ASP A 33 -11.65 5.79 -6.46
C ASP A 33 -11.55 5.24 -7.89
N LEU A 34 -11.07 4.00 -8.04
CA LEU A 34 -10.92 3.36 -9.35
C LEU A 34 -12.25 3.21 -10.11
N THR A 35 -13.39 3.15 -9.40
CA THR A 35 -14.72 3.06 -10.03
C THR A 35 -15.14 4.37 -10.70
N ARG A 36 -14.55 5.49 -10.28
CA ARG A 36 -14.85 6.84 -10.78
C ARG A 36 -13.71 7.44 -11.62
N SER A 37 -12.51 6.86 -11.54
CA SER A 37 -11.28 7.33 -12.20
C SER A 37 -10.73 6.33 -13.23
N ALA A 38 -11.62 5.70 -14.01
CA ALA A 38 -11.23 4.71 -15.01
C ALA A 38 -10.29 5.29 -16.09
N ALA A 39 -10.46 6.57 -16.45
CA ALA A 39 -9.61 7.25 -17.42
C ALA A 39 -8.18 7.46 -16.87
N GLU A 40 -8.05 7.92 -15.62
CA GLU A 40 -6.75 8.10 -14.96
C GLU A 40 -6.05 6.77 -14.69
N LEU A 41 -6.81 5.71 -14.40
CA LEU A 41 -6.31 4.35 -14.23
C LEU A 41 -5.74 3.80 -15.55
N SER A 42 -6.48 3.96 -16.65
CA SER A 42 -6.04 3.58 -17.99
C SER A 42 -4.83 4.40 -18.45
N ALA A 43 -4.79 5.70 -18.15
CA ALA A 43 -3.64 6.56 -18.45
C ALA A 43 -2.38 6.17 -17.66
N ALA A 44 -2.54 5.54 -16.49
CA ALA A 44 -1.45 4.96 -15.73
C ALA A 44 -1.06 3.55 -16.19
N GLY A 45 -1.73 2.98 -17.19
CA GLY A 45 -1.49 1.62 -17.68
C GLY A 45 -1.89 0.53 -16.70
N ILE A 46 -2.81 0.83 -15.77
CA ILE A 46 -3.27 -0.12 -14.75
C ILE A 46 -4.56 -0.79 -15.24
N ASP A 47 -4.56 -2.12 -15.28
CA ASP A 47 -5.76 -2.89 -15.58
C ASP A 47 -6.80 -2.76 -14.46
N PRO A 48 -8.07 -2.43 -14.75
CA PRO A 48 -9.13 -2.31 -13.75
C PRO A 48 -9.35 -3.58 -12.93
N GLY A 49 -9.22 -4.76 -13.54
CA GLY A 49 -9.35 -6.04 -12.85
C GLY A 49 -8.23 -6.25 -11.83
N ALA A 50 -6.99 -5.96 -12.21
CA ALA A 50 -5.85 -5.99 -11.29
C ALA A 50 -5.96 -4.95 -10.16
N ALA A 51 -6.57 -3.80 -10.44
CA ALA A 51 -6.79 -2.72 -9.48
C ALA A 51 -7.80 -3.06 -8.38
N LEU A 52 -8.72 -4.00 -8.63
CA LEU A 52 -9.70 -4.47 -7.64
C LEU A 52 -9.04 -5.34 -6.55
N GLU A 53 -7.96 -6.05 -6.87
CA GLU A 53 -7.31 -6.94 -5.90
C GLU A 53 -6.38 -6.20 -4.93
N ARG A 54 -5.81 -5.05 -5.34
CA ARG A 54 -4.72 -4.38 -4.62
C ARG A 54 -4.79 -2.86 -4.81
N LEU A 55 -4.36 -2.12 -3.77
CA LEU A 55 -4.09 -0.67 -3.87
C LEU A 55 -3.01 -0.41 -4.92
N HIS A 56 -3.14 0.66 -5.69
CA HIS A 56 -2.10 1.09 -6.64
C HIS A 56 -1.68 2.52 -6.35
N ALA A 57 -0.39 2.81 -6.37
CA ALA A 57 0.13 4.18 -6.23
C ALA A 57 1.03 4.53 -7.41
N VAL A 58 0.82 5.72 -7.96
CA VAL A 58 1.53 6.25 -9.13
C VAL A 58 2.23 7.53 -8.74
N ASP A 59 3.57 7.52 -8.82
CA ASP A 59 4.39 8.69 -8.51
C ASP A 59 4.47 9.68 -9.66
N GLU A 60 5.16 10.80 -9.43
CA GLU A 60 5.38 11.85 -10.43
C GLU A 60 6.19 11.41 -11.66
N THR A 61 6.95 10.31 -11.54
CA THR A 61 7.74 9.73 -12.64
C THR A 61 6.92 8.73 -13.46
N GLY A 62 5.68 8.47 -13.06
CA GLY A 62 4.82 7.45 -13.67
C GLY A 62 5.09 6.04 -13.17
N ARG A 63 5.93 5.86 -12.13
CA ARG A 63 6.19 4.54 -11.55
C ARG A 63 4.96 4.07 -10.79
N VAL A 64 4.48 2.90 -11.17
CA VAL A 64 3.35 2.23 -10.50
C VAL A 64 3.88 1.27 -9.44
N THR A 65 3.36 1.39 -8.23
CA THR A 65 3.53 0.42 -7.14
C THR A 65 2.18 -0.15 -6.75
N HIS A 66 2.14 -1.37 -6.22
CA HIS A 66 0.89 -2.05 -5.87
C HIS A 66 0.93 -2.69 -4.47
N GLY A 67 -0.24 -2.96 -3.90
CA GLY A 67 -0.43 -3.61 -2.61
C GLY A 67 0.20 -2.85 -1.45
N ALA A 68 0.92 -3.57 -0.57
CA ALA A 68 1.58 -2.98 0.59
C ALA A 68 2.64 -1.93 0.20
N ALA A 69 3.31 -2.08 -0.95
CA ALA A 69 4.29 -1.12 -1.44
C ALA A 69 3.63 0.21 -1.85
N ALA A 70 2.42 0.17 -2.42
CA ALA A 70 1.63 1.36 -2.72
C ALA A 70 1.26 2.11 -1.43
N LEU A 71 0.76 1.39 -0.42
CA LEU A 71 0.39 1.97 0.85
C LEU A 71 1.60 2.54 1.61
N ALA A 72 2.75 1.87 1.55
CA ALA A 72 3.97 2.40 2.14
C ALA A 72 4.38 3.72 1.50
N THR A 73 4.37 3.78 0.16
CA THR A 73 4.71 4.99 -0.59
C THR A 73 3.75 6.14 -0.28
N ALA A 74 2.46 5.84 -0.08
CA ALA A 74 1.49 6.82 0.42
C ALA A 74 1.85 7.32 1.82
N TRP A 75 2.13 6.41 2.77
CA TRP A 75 2.46 6.78 4.15
C TRP A 75 3.77 7.55 4.30
N GLU A 76 4.69 7.47 3.36
CA GLU A 76 5.88 8.33 3.32
C GLU A 76 5.56 9.80 3.06
N ARG A 77 4.44 10.09 2.38
CA ARG A 77 4.00 11.44 2.07
C ARG A 77 2.94 11.97 3.04
N ILE A 78 2.44 11.14 3.96
CA ILE A 78 1.46 11.52 4.97
C ILE A 78 2.15 11.89 6.29
N PRO A 79 1.92 13.11 6.83
CA PRO A 79 2.48 13.51 8.11
C PRO A 79 2.03 12.58 9.25
N GLY A 80 2.95 12.21 10.14
CA GLY A 80 2.68 11.29 11.26
C GLY A 80 2.59 9.80 10.89
N ARG A 81 2.68 9.43 9.60
CA ARG A 81 2.72 8.02 9.14
C ARG A 81 4.02 7.59 8.48
N ARG A 82 4.97 8.51 8.31
CA ARG A 82 6.30 8.21 7.78
C ARG A 82 7.02 7.10 8.53
N TRP A 83 6.84 6.99 9.84
CA TRP A 83 7.43 5.93 10.65
C TRP A 83 6.78 4.55 10.44
N LEU A 84 5.55 4.49 9.92
CA LEU A 84 4.83 3.26 9.59
C LEU A 84 5.15 2.74 8.18
N ALA A 85 5.55 3.61 7.26
CA ALA A 85 5.98 3.23 5.91
C ALA A 85 7.06 2.13 5.88
N PRO A 86 8.13 2.17 6.71
CA PRO A 86 9.11 1.08 6.74
C PRO A 86 8.51 -0.25 7.24
N LEU A 87 7.48 -0.26 8.11
CA LEU A 87 6.81 -1.50 8.53
C LEU A 87 6.15 -2.23 7.36
N LEU A 88 5.54 -1.50 6.43
CA LEU A 88 4.94 -2.08 5.22
C LEU A 88 5.99 -2.49 4.16
N ARG A 89 7.17 -1.86 4.19
CA ARG A 89 8.29 -2.15 3.28
C ARG A 89 9.23 -3.22 3.79
N LEU A 90 9.04 -3.76 4.98
CA LEU A 90 9.84 -4.84 5.54
C LEU A 90 9.28 -6.20 5.06
N PRO A 91 9.82 -6.82 3.98
CA PRO A 91 9.73 -8.28 3.81
C PRO A 91 10.46 -9.03 4.94
N LEU A 92 11.18 -8.31 5.81
CA LEU A 92 12.01 -8.81 6.91
C LEU A 92 11.24 -9.46 8.07
N LEU A 93 9.97 -9.12 8.30
CA LEU A 93 9.16 -9.86 9.27
C LEU A 93 8.96 -11.32 8.85
N ARG A 94 9.01 -11.62 7.55
CA ARG A 94 9.00 -13.01 7.06
C ARG A 94 10.29 -13.74 7.43
N GLY A 95 11.45 -13.10 7.27
CA GLY A 95 12.73 -13.66 7.69
C GLY A 95 12.85 -13.82 9.21
N LEU A 96 12.35 -12.86 9.99
CA LEU A 96 12.28 -12.93 11.45
C LEU A 96 11.27 -13.99 11.93
N ALA A 97 10.12 -14.11 11.27
CA ALA A 97 9.12 -15.14 11.54
C ALA A 97 9.63 -16.54 11.19
N GLU A 98 10.32 -16.71 10.05
CA GLU A 98 10.99 -17.97 9.70
C GLU A 98 12.09 -18.31 10.70
N ARG A 99 12.93 -17.34 11.11
CA ARG A 99 13.96 -17.54 12.14
C ARG A 99 13.37 -17.91 13.50
N ALA A 100 12.27 -17.25 13.90
CA ALA A 100 11.56 -17.55 15.14
C ALA A 100 10.91 -18.93 15.09
N TYR A 101 10.26 -19.28 13.97
CA TYR A 101 9.68 -20.59 13.72
C TYR A 101 10.75 -21.69 13.77
N ASP A 102 11.89 -21.48 13.10
CA ASP A 102 13.04 -22.38 13.13
C ASP A 102 13.58 -22.57 14.55
N LEU A 103 13.62 -21.50 15.36
CA LEU A 103 14.10 -21.56 16.73
C LEU A 103 13.17 -22.40 17.62
N VAL A 104 11.86 -22.19 17.49
CA VAL A 104 10.82 -22.97 18.19
C VAL A 104 10.85 -24.43 17.75
N ALA A 105 10.94 -24.69 16.44
CA ALA A 105 11.05 -26.04 15.88
C ALA A 105 12.34 -26.75 16.32
N ARG A 106 13.47 -26.04 16.41
CA ARG A 106 14.74 -26.57 16.94
C ARG A 106 14.65 -26.88 18.43
N ARG A 107 13.94 -26.07 19.23
CA ARG A 107 13.70 -26.37 20.65
C ARG A 107 12.83 -27.61 20.84
N ARG A 108 11.85 -27.85 19.96
CA ARG A 108 11.03 -29.07 19.98
C ARG A 108 11.81 -30.35 19.66
N ARG A 109 12.88 -30.26 18.85
CA ARG A 109 13.75 -31.41 18.52
C ARG A 109 14.82 -31.73 19.59
N ARG A 110 14.91 -30.91 20.65
CA ARG A 110 15.85 -31.11 21.76
C ARG A 110 15.16 -31.48 23.08
N ALA A 111 13.84 -31.63 23.08
CA ALA A 111 13.02 -32.16 24.16
C ALA A 111 12.53 -33.56 23.76
#